data_AF-A0A517PRV9-F1
#
_entry.id   AF-A0A517PRV9-F1
#
_cell.length_a   1.000
_cell.length_b   1.000
_cell.length_c   1.000
_cell.angle_alpha   90.00
_cell.angle_beta   90.00
_cell.angle_gamma   90.00
#
_symmetry.space_group_name_H-M   'P 1'
#
loop_
_entity.id
_entity.type
_entity.pdbx_description
1 polymer ?
#
loop_
_entity_poly.entity_id
_entity_poly.type
_entity_poly.pdbx_seq_one_letter_code
_entity_poly.pdbx_strand_id
1 'polypeptide(L)'
;MRFRVFRAFSRLFSRKRDIVNYLSVADGIDFQLRDGTVTPGFRWPDVTRIETYKIDLMVYDEVALRFSTSTGRYEILEGHAAFQDCFAELEQQFGLSPEWYFQVMEQAFETNHRVLYQKAGVGSN
;
A
#
# COMPACT_ATOMS: atom_id res chain seq x y z
N MET A 1 36.30 -2.20 7.36
CA MET A 1 35.16 -3.15 7.47
C MET A 1 34.30 -2.96 6.22
N ARG A 2 34.29 -3.96 5.32
CA ARG A 2 33.64 -3.90 3.99
C ARG A 2 32.13 -4.16 4.13
N PHE A 3 31.28 -3.15 3.98
CA PHE A 3 29.84 -3.36 3.78
C PHE A 3 29.56 -3.54 2.28
N ARG A 4 29.32 -4.79 1.87
CA ARG A 4 28.90 -5.15 0.52
C ARG A 4 27.37 -5.33 0.49
N VAL A 5 26.74 -4.48 -0.32
CA VAL A 5 25.64 -4.77 -1.26
C VAL A 5 24.21 -4.88 -0.69
N PHE A 6 23.46 -3.79 -0.94
CA PHE A 6 22.09 -3.71 -1.50
C PHE A 6 21.09 -4.83 -1.17
N ARG A 7 19.98 -4.45 -0.53
CA ARG A 7 18.66 -5.05 -0.80
C ARG A 7 17.70 -4.01 -1.35
N ALA A 8 17.31 -4.27 -2.58
CA ALA A 8 16.11 -3.81 -3.26
C ALA A 8 15.87 -2.30 -3.23
N PHE A 9 16.58 -1.62 -4.14
CA PHE A 9 15.98 -0.62 -5.02
C PHE A 9 14.45 -0.75 -5.07
N SER A 10 13.76 0.34 -4.78
CA SER A 10 12.39 0.67 -5.22
C SER A 10 12.32 0.65 -6.77
N ARG A 11 12.59 -0.51 -7.36
CA ARG A 11 12.64 -0.76 -8.81
C ARG A 11 11.25 -1.16 -9.27
N LEU A 12 10.34 -0.19 -9.21
CA LEU A 12 9.07 -0.14 -9.95
C LEU A 12 8.59 1.32 -10.12
N PHE A 13 9.50 2.30 -10.15
CA PHE A 13 9.18 3.72 -10.36
C PHE A 13 9.35 4.19 -11.81
N SER A 14 8.95 3.37 -12.79
CA SER A 14 8.85 3.81 -14.20
C SER A 14 7.40 4.17 -14.53
N ARG A 15 6.97 5.37 -14.11
CA ARG A 15 5.78 6.20 -14.52
C ARG A 15 5.10 6.94 -13.34
N LYS A 16 5.37 6.59 -12.08
CA LYS A 16 4.76 7.19 -10.86
C LYS A 16 5.31 8.56 -10.42
N ARG A 17 6.22 9.21 -11.17
CA ARG A 17 6.95 10.40 -10.69
C ARG A 17 6.09 11.65 -10.48
N ASP A 18 4.88 11.67 -11.02
CA ASP A 18 4.00 12.83 -10.90
C ASP A 18 2.97 12.69 -9.79
N ILE A 19 2.75 11.52 -9.18
CA ILE A 19 1.76 11.39 -8.10
C ILE A 19 2.28 12.08 -6.85
N VAL A 20 1.55 13.09 -6.38
CA VAL A 20 1.86 13.87 -5.17
C VAL A 20 0.87 13.62 -4.04
N ASN A 21 -0.31 13.08 -4.35
CA ASN A 21 -1.31 12.76 -3.33
C ASN A 21 -2.19 11.58 -3.75
N TYR A 22 -2.75 10.92 -2.74
CA TYR A 22 -3.77 9.88 -2.87
C TYR A 22 -5.06 10.45 -2.29
N LEU A 23 -6.13 10.43 -3.08
CA LEU A 23 -7.41 11.01 -2.71
C LEU A 23 -8.42 9.89 -2.49
N SER A 24 -8.97 9.81 -1.28
CA SER A 24 -10.07 8.90 -0.97
C SER A 24 -11.34 9.36 -1.68
N VAL A 25 -11.97 8.44 -2.42
CA VAL A 25 -13.26 8.63 -3.09
C VAL A 25 -14.20 7.50 -2.69
N ALA A 26 -15.50 7.68 -2.89
CA ALA A 26 -16.54 6.79 -2.34
C ALA A 26 -16.37 5.30 -2.69
N ASP A 27 -15.74 4.97 -3.82
CA ASP A 27 -15.58 3.60 -4.32
C ASP A 27 -14.11 3.20 -4.51
N GLY A 28 -13.15 4.00 -4.05
CA GLY A 28 -11.72 3.68 -4.18
C GLY A 28 -10.78 4.84 -3.90
N ILE A 29 -9.65 4.84 -4.61
CA ILE A 29 -8.60 5.86 -4.48
C ILE A 29 -8.28 6.43 -5.85
N ASP A 30 -8.22 7.76 -5.94
CA ASP A 30 -7.70 8.50 -7.09
C ASP A 30 -6.31 9.08 -6.78
N PHE A 31 -5.56 9.41 -7.83
CA PHE A 31 -4.22 9.98 -7.72
C PHE A 31 -4.22 11.44 -8.15
N GLN A 32 -3.66 12.31 -7.32
CA GLN A 32 -3.37 13.68 -7.70
C GLN A 32 -1.94 13.76 -8.23
N LEU A 33 -1.79 14.31 -9.43
CA LEU A 33 -0.51 14.58 -10.05
C LEU A 33 0.03 15.95 -9.64
N ARG A 34 1.33 16.19 -9.84
CA ARG A 34 2.04 17.42 -9.48
C ARG A 34 1.48 18.65 -10.18
N ASP A 35 0.96 18.50 -11.38
CA ASP A 35 0.29 19.56 -12.14
C ASP A 35 -1.14 19.87 -11.63
N GLY A 36 -1.59 19.15 -10.59
CA GLY A 36 -2.92 19.26 -10.01
C GLY A 36 -3.96 18.34 -10.66
N THR A 37 -3.62 17.67 -11.77
CA THR A 37 -4.53 16.75 -12.46
C THR A 37 -4.88 15.56 -11.56
N VAL A 38 -6.17 15.22 -11.47
CA VAL A 38 -6.62 14.02 -10.78
C VAL A 38 -6.87 12.93 -11.80
N THR A 39 -6.23 11.78 -11.61
CA THR A 39 -6.39 10.59 -12.46
C THR A 39 -6.97 9.44 -11.66
N PRO A 40 -7.86 8.62 -12.24
CA PRO A 40 -8.38 7.44 -11.57
C PRO A 40 -7.26 6.52 -11.11
N GLY A 41 -7.36 6.02 -9.88
CA GLY A 41 -6.41 5.07 -9.33
C GLY A 41 -6.93 3.64 -9.38
N PHE A 42 -7.50 3.18 -8.28
CA PHE A 42 -8.15 1.87 -8.21
C PHE A 42 -9.49 1.95 -7.48
N ARG A 43 -10.30 0.90 -7.66
CA ARG A 43 -11.61 0.76 -7.01
C ARG A 43 -11.63 -0.46 -6.11
N TRP A 44 -12.35 -0.37 -4.99
CA TRP A 44 -12.40 -1.44 -3.99
C TRP A 44 -12.83 -2.80 -4.56
N PRO A 45 -13.85 -2.89 -5.45
CA PRO A 45 -14.27 -4.18 -6.03
C PRO A 45 -13.20 -4.87 -6.89
N ASP A 46 -12.28 -4.08 -7.45
CA ASP A 46 -11.20 -4.54 -8.32
C ASP A 46 -9.98 -5.05 -7.54
N VAL A 47 -9.94 -4.80 -6.22
CA VAL A 47 -8.86 -5.26 -5.36
C VAL A 47 -8.92 -6.78 -5.23
N THR A 48 -7.83 -7.42 -5.62
CA THR A 48 -7.67 -8.88 -5.58
C THR A 48 -6.81 -9.34 -4.42
N ARG A 49 -5.93 -8.48 -3.90
CA ARG A 49 -5.04 -8.79 -2.78
C ARG A 49 -4.64 -7.52 -2.05
N ILE A 50 -4.61 -7.59 -0.72
CA ILE A 50 -4.11 -6.52 0.14
C ILE A 50 -2.97 -7.09 0.96
N GLU A 51 -1.82 -6.42 0.91
CA GLU A 51 -0.63 -6.76 1.68
C GLU A 51 -0.23 -5.57 2.55
N THR A 52 0.43 -5.85 3.66
CA THR A 52 1.03 -4.84 4.52
C THR A 52 2.43 -5.26 4.92
N TYR A 53 3.32 -4.29 5.12
CA TYR A 53 4.70 -4.48 5.54
C TYR A 53 5.25 -3.16 6.04
N LYS A 54 6.38 -3.24 6.74
CA LYS A 54 7.20 -2.08 7.09
C LYS A 54 8.21 -1.78 6.00
N ILE A 55 8.37 -0.50 5.69
CA ILE A 55 9.45 0.05 4.88
C ILE A 55 10.46 0.68 5.81
N ASP A 56 11.71 0.23 5.73
CA ASP A 56 12.85 0.82 6.44
C ASP A 56 13.29 2.11 5.72
N LEU A 57 13.12 3.26 6.39
CA LEU A 57 13.54 4.58 5.93
C LEU A 57 14.77 5.09 6.68
N MET A 58 15.73 4.20 6.97
CA MET A 58 16.99 4.40 7.69
C MET A 58 16.86 4.81 9.16
N VAL A 59 16.01 5.79 9.46
CA VAL A 59 15.85 6.41 10.78
C VAL A 59 14.51 6.09 11.44
N TYR A 60 13.52 5.66 10.67
CA TYR A 60 12.23 5.17 11.14
C TYR A 60 11.69 4.11 10.18
N ASP A 61 10.77 3.29 10.68
CA ASP A 61 9.96 2.39 9.86
C ASP A 61 8.63 3.10 9.51
N GLU A 62 8.13 2.86 8.30
CA GLU A 62 6.81 3.32 7.87
C GLU A 62 5.96 2.12 7.45
N VAL A 63 4.68 2.09 7.85
CA VAL A 63 3.78 1.03 7.40
C VAL A 63 3.30 1.32 5.97
N ALA A 64 3.32 0.30 5.12
CA ALA A 64 2.76 0.36 3.78
C ALA A 64 1.56 -0.57 3.65
N LEU A 65 0.57 -0.12 2.89
CA LEU A 65 -0.51 -0.93 2.35
C LEU A 65 -0.31 -1.07 0.85
N ARG A 66 -0.28 -2.31 0.37
CA ARG A 66 -0.19 -2.64 -1.05
C ARG A 66 -1.48 -3.28 -1.51
N PHE A 67 -2.14 -2.60 -2.44
CA PHE A 67 -3.34 -3.05 -3.12
C PHE A 67 -2.97 -3.61 -4.49
N SER A 68 -3.28 -4.87 -4.74
CA SER A 68 -3.18 -5.47 -6.07
C SER A 68 -4.55 -5.54 -6.71
N THR A 69 -4.59 -5.23 -8.00
CA THR A 69 -5.75 -5.35 -8.89
C THR A 69 -5.35 -6.16 -10.13
N SER A 70 -6.27 -6.37 -11.07
CA SER A 70 -5.94 -6.94 -12.38
C SER A 70 -5.07 -6.02 -13.24
N THR A 71 -5.13 -4.71 -13.01
CA THR A 71 -4.47 -3.68 -13.84
C THR A 71 -3.13 -3.21 -13.28
N GLY A 72 -2.88 -3.42 -11.98
CA GLY A 72 -1.65 -2.95 -11.37
C GLY A 72 -1.57 -3.14 -9.86
N ARG A 73 -0.48 -2.63 -9.28
CA ARG A 73 -0.22 -2.60 -7.85
C ARG A 73 -0.03 -1.17 -7.37
N TYR A 74 -0.74 -0.83 -6.30
CA TYR A 74 -0.79 0.50 -5.71
C TYR A 74 -0.32 0.41 -4.27
N GLU A 75 0.50 1.38 -3.87
CA GLU A 75 1.15 1.37 -2.56
C GLU A 75 0.83 2.70 -1.89
N ILE A 76 0.22 2.63 -0.71
CA ILE A 76 -0.13 3.78 0.11
C ILE A 76 0.67 3.64 1.40
N LEU A 77 1.48 4.65 1.69
CA LEU A 77 2.33 4.70 2.86
C LEU A 77 1.60 5.42 3.99
N GLU A 78 1.95 5.09 5.24
CA GLU A 78 1.37 5.66 6.46
C GLU A 78 1.35 7.20 6.45
N GLY A 79 2.38 7.83 5.89
CA GLY A 79 2.50 9.28 5.76
C GLY A 79 1.62 9.90 4.68
N HIS A 80 0.97 9.11 3.82
CA HIS A 80 -0.01 9.63 2.86
C HIS A 80 -1.35 9.89 3.56
N ALA A 81 -2.01 11.00 3.21
CA ALA A 81 -3.30 11.38 3.82
C ALA A 81 -4.36 10.27 3.70
N ALA A 82 -4.46 9.63 2.53
CA ALA A 82 -5.42 8.54 2.30
C ALA A 82 -5.15 7.26 3.11
N PHE A 83 -4.01 7.12 3.79
CA PHE A 83 -3.74 5.92 4.58
C PHE A 83 -4.70 5.79 5.75
N GLN A 84 -5.02 6.90 6.42
CA GLN A 84 -5.98 6.92 7.52
C GLN A 84 -7.39 6.57 7.02
N ASP A 85 -7.75 7.07 5.84
CA ASP A 85 -9.04 6.75 5.21
C ASP A 85 -9.17 5.26 4.86
N CYS A 86 -8.04 4.58 4.58
CA CYS A 86 -8.04 3.15 4.29
C CYS A 86 -8.53 2.31 5.48
N PHE A 87 -8.40 2.75 6.74
CA PHE A 87 -8.86 1.94 7.88
C PHE A 87 -10.36 1.64 7.81
N ALA A 88 -11.17 2.67 7.56
CA ALA A 88 -12.62 2.54 7.47
C ALA A 88 -13.03 1.67 6.28
N GLU A 89 -12.37 1.85 5.12
CA GLU A 89 -12.67 1.08 3.92
C GLU A 89 -12.20 -0.39 4.02
N LEU A 90 -11.06 -0.65 4.65
CA LEU A 90 -10.57 -2.01 4.90
C LEU A 90 -11.54 -2.80 5.79
N GLU A 91 -12.09 -2.15 6.81
CA GLU A 91 -13.10 -2.74 7.68
C GLU A 91 -14.42 -2.98 6.91
N GLN A 92 -14.94 -1.95 6.24
CA GLN A 92 -16.26 -2.02 5.58
C GLN A 92 -16.27 -2.93 4.34
N GLN A 93 -15.26 -2.83 3.48
CA GLN A 93 -15.24 -3.53 2.18
C GLN A 93 -14.65 -4.94 2.29
N PHE A 94 -13.72 -5.16 3.22
CA PHE A 94 -12.93 -6.40 3.30
C PHE A 94 -13.05 -7.12 4.64
N GLY A 95 -13.75 -6.56 5.63
CA GLY A 95 -13.91 -7.15 6.96
C GLY A 95 -12.61 -7.20 7.76
N LEU A 96 -11.66 -6.31 7.47
CA LEU A 96 -10.35 -6.27 8.11
C LEU A 96 -10.38 -5.36 9.35
N SER A 97 -10.34 -5.95 10.54
CA SER A 97 -10.23 -5.22 11.80
C SER A 97 -8.94 -4.37 11.86
N PRO A 98 -8.99 -3.11 12.36
CA PRO A 98 -7.81 -2.25 12.55
C PRO A 98 -6.65 -2.87 13.34
N GLU A 99 -6.88 -3.96 14.07
CA GLU A 99 -5.87 -4.74 14.79
C GLU A 99 -4.66 -5.15 13.93
N TRP A 100 -4.86 -5.30 12.61
CA TRP A 100 -3.76 -5.61 11.68
C TRP A 100 -2.62 -4.58 11.80
N TYR A 101 -2.93 -3.32 12.05
CA TYR A 101 -1.97 -2.23 12.11
C TYR A 101 -1.04 -2.37 13.32
N PHE A 102 -1.62 -2.63 14.50
CA PHE A 102 -0.86 -2.87 15.72
C PHE A 102 0.04 -4.10 15.58
N GLN A 103 -0.47 -5.17 14.98
CA GLN A 103 0.29 -6.40 14.75
C GLN A 103 1.50 -6.19 13.82
N VAL A 104 1.39 -5.29 12.84
CA VAL A 104 2.53 -4.89 12.00
C VAL A 104 3.50 -4.01 12.79
N MET A 105 2.99 -3.07 13.58
CA MET A 105 3.81 -2.12 14.34
C MET A 105 4.60 -2.75 15.49
N GLU A 106 4.03 -3.74 16.20
CA GLU A 106 4.62 -4.34 17.39
C GLU A 106 5.97 -5.04 17.15
N GLN A 107 6.18 -5.65 15.98
CA GLN A 107 7.45 -6.32 15.68
C GLN A 107 8.43 -5.32 15.08
N ALA A 108 9.30 -4.74 15.91
CA ALA A 108 10.30 -3.78 15.47
C ALA A 108 11.37 -4.42 14.56
N PHE A 109 11.80 -3.72 13.51
CA PHE A 109 12.90 -4.10 12.61
C PHE A 109 12.71 -5.37 11.76
N GLU A 110 11.53 -6.00 11.80
CA GLU A 110 11.14 -7.04 10.84
C GLU A 110 10.24 -6.42 9.76
N THR A 111 10.43 -6.81 8.49
CA THR A 111 9.59 -6.32 7.37
C THR A 111 8.10 -6.62 7.60
N ASN A 112 7.75 -7.60 8.44
CA ASN A 112 6.38 -7.96 8.82
C ASN A 112 5.44 -8.08 7.62
N HIS A 113 5.94 -8.66 6.53
CA HIS A 113 5.15 -8.80 5.33
C HIS A 113 4.00 -9.77 5.58
N ARG A 114 2.78 -9.26 5.46
CA ARG A 114 1.56 -10.02 5.70
C ARG A 114 0.55 -9.77 4.59
N VAL A 115 -0.17 -10.83 4.23
CA VAL A 115 -1.37 -10.73 3.40
C VAL A 115 -2.56 -10.51 4.32
N LEU A 116 -3.26 -9.40 4.15
CA LEU A 116 -4.49 -9.09 4.87
C LEU A 116 -5.70 -9.70 4.16
N TYR A 117 -5.71 -9.61 2.84
CA TYR A 117 -6.81 -10.09 2.01
C TYR A 117 -6.31 -10.73 0.72
N GLN A 118 -7.02 -11.77 0.28
CA GLN A 118 -6.82 -12.42 -1.02
C GLN A 118 -8.20 -12.88 -1.54
N LYS A 119 -8.59 -12.37 -2.71
CA LYS A 119 -9.83 -12.78 -3.38
C LYS A 119 -9.68 -14.22 -3.86
N ALA A 120 -10.59 -15.09 -3.41
CA ALA A 120 -10.64 -16.49 -3.84
C ALA A 120 -10.89 -16.56 -5.36
N GLY A 121 -9.95 -17.14 -6.11
CA GLY A 121 -10.04 -17.27 -7.58
C GLY A 121 -8.92 -16.59 -8.38
N VAL A 122 -8.07 -15.78 -7.75
CA VAL A 122 -6.81 -15.31 -8.37
C VAL A 122 -5.68 -16.27 -7.97
N GLY A 123 -5.79 -17.50 -8.46
CA GLY A 123 -4.78 -18.55 -8.31
C GLY A 123 -3.81 -18.50 -9.48
N SER A 124 -2.52 -18.50 -9.15
CA SER A 124 -1.38 -18.59 -10.06
C SER A 124 -1.59 -19.62 -11.17
N ASN A 125 -1.37 -19.19 -12.41
CA ASN A 125 -0.93 -20.09 -13.47
C ASN A 125 0.51 -19.73 -13.82
#